data_AF-A0A353VYA8-F1
#
_entry.id   AF-A0A353VYA8-F1
#
_cell.length_a   1.000
_cell.length_b   1.000
_cell.length_c   1.000
_cell.angle_alpha   90.00
_cell.angle_beta   90.00
_cell.angle_gamma   90.00
#
_symmetry.space_group_name_H-M   'P 1'
#
loop_
_entity.id
_entity.type
_entity.pdbx_description
1 polymer ?
#
loop_
_entity_poly.entity_id
_entity_poly.type
_entity_poly.pdbx_seq_one_letter_code
_entity_poly.pdbx_strand_id
1 'polypeptide(L)'
;MSFKQYEQAYARLQRSELAVPGSNPEMFEKAAKSAADFVFLDCEDAVVPDDKEQARKNIIEGLNTIDWNNKTVSVRINGLDTHYMYRDVVDILEQAGDNLDTILIPKVGTDADVYAVDMLVTQIEAAMGLKKKIGLECLIETALGGANVMSIAQSSPRLEA
;
A
#
# COMPACT_ATOMS: atom_id res chain seq x y z
N MET A 1 23.11 -27.19 10.17
CA MET A 1 22.23 -26.82 9.03
C MET A 1 20.84 -26.56 9.57
N SER A 2 20.20 -25.44 9.23
CA SER A 2 18.81 -25.18 9.64
C SER A 2 17.87 -26.11 8.89
N PHE A 3 16.93 -26.74 9.58
CA PHE A 3 15.87 -27.55 8.98
C PHE A 3 14.60 -26.73 8.68
N LYS A 4 14.56 -25.46 9.12
CA LYS A 4 13.45 -24.55 8.87
C LYS A 4 13.64 -23.86 7.52
N GLN A 5 12.70 -24.08 6.60
CA GLN A 5 12.59 -23.35 5.34
C GLN A 5 11.59 -22.20 5.51
N TYR A 6 11.90 -21.06 4.90
CA TYR A 6 11.02 -19.91 4.84
C TYR A 6 10.58 -19.72 3.39
N GLU A 7 9.27 -19.60 3.18
CA GLU A 7 8.73 -19.22 1.88
C GLU A 7 9.14 -17.78 1.59
N GLN A 8 9.68 -17.54 0.40
CA GLN A 8 10.00 -16.18 -0.02
C GLN A 8 8.73 -15.48 -0.45
N ALA A 9 8.60 -14.20 -0.10
CA ALA A 9 7.51 -13.37 -0.58
C ALA A 9 7.54 -13.24 -2.11
N TYR A 10 6.45 -12.74 -2.70
CA TYR A 10 6.41 -12.45 -4.12
C TYR A 10 7.48 -11.39 -4.46
N ALA A 11 8.43 -11.74 -5.32
CA ALA A 11 9.58 -10.89 -5.60
C ALA A 11 9.28 -9.94 -6.77
N ARG A 12 9.02 -8.67 -6.44
CA ARG A 12 8.90 -7.58 -7.42
C ARG A 12 10.25 -6.92 -7.66
N LEU A 13 10.44 -6.35 -8.84
CA LEU A 13 11.60 -5.48 -9.07
C LEU A 13 11.34 -4.16 -8.33
N GLN A 14 12.15 -3.84 -7.31
CA GLN A 14 11.98 -2.65 -6.47
C GLN A 14 13.34 -1.99 -6.19
N ARG A 15 14.02 -1.50 -7.25
CA ARG A 15 15.30 -0.78 -7.09
C ARG A 15 15.09 0.70 -6.74
N SER A 16 13.91 1.20 -7.07
CA SER A 16 13.50 2.60 -6.87
C SER A 16 12.00 2.66 -6.65
N GLU A 17 11.62 3.45 -5.65
CA GLU A 17 10.24 3.66 -5.24
C GLU A 17 9.97 5.16 -5.18
N LEU A 18 9.04 5.63 -6.01
CA LEU A 18 8.73 7.04 -6.19
C LEU A 18 7.47 7.42 -5.43
N ALA A 19 7.61 8.34 -4.48
CA ALA A 19 6.50 8.94 -3.73
C ALA A 19 5.76 9.97 -4.59
N VAL A 20 4.43 9.88 -4.66
CA VAL A 20 3.59 10.85 -5.39
C VAL A 20 2.38 11.24 -4.55
N PRO A 21 2.18 12.52 -4.21
CA PRO A 21 1.05 12.95 -3.39
C PRO A 21 -0.27 12.76 -4.13
N GLY A 22 -1.25 12.10 -3.50
CA GLY A 22 -2.58 11.87 -4.06
C GLY A 22 -3.36 13.17 -4.34
N SER A 23 -3.00 14.26 -3.66
CA SER A 23 -3.56 15.60 -3.88
C SER A 23 -3.10 16.27 -5.18
N ASN A 24 -2.10 15.71 -5.89
CA ASN A 24 -1.57 16.29 -7.12
C ASN A 24 -1.62 15.32 -8.33
N PRO A 25 -2.80 15.17 -8.98
CA PRO A 25 -2.98 14.24 -10.08
C PRO A 25 -2.12 14.56 -11.31
N GLU A 26 -1.67 15.81 -11.49
CA GLU A 26 -0.74 16.19 -12.59
C GLU A 26 0.61 15.46 -12.51
N MET A 27 0.98 14.96 -11.31
CA MET A 27 2.21 14.21 -11.11
C MET A 27 2.07 12.73 -11.48
N PHE A 28 0.85 12.18 -11.55
CA PHE A 28 0.64 10.75 -11.74
C PHE A 28 1.14 10.29 -13.12
N GLU A 29 0.79 11.01 -14.19
CA GLU A 29 1.30 10.69 -15.53
C GLU A 29 2.82 10.81 -15.63
N LYS A 30 3.42 11.78 -14.92
CA LYS A 30 4.88 11.94 -14.89
C LYS A 30 5.54 10.76 -14.18
N ALA A 31 4.93 10.29 -13.10
CA ALA A 31 5.38 9.11 -12.37
C ALA A 31 5.24 7.83 -13.21
N ALA A 32 4.12 7.64 -13.91
CA ALA A 32 3.88 6.53 -14.82
C ALA A 32 4.89 6.48 -15.98
N LYS A 33 5.38 7.65 -16.45
CA LYS A 33 6.42 7.77 -17.50
C LYS A 33 7.85 7.75 -16.96
N SER A 34 8.05 7.73 -15.65
CA SER A 34 9.39 7.75 -15.03
C SER A 34 10.13 6.42 -15.19
N ALA A 35 11.41 6.38 -14.81
CA ALA A 35 12.18 5.14 -14.75
C ALA A 35 12.01 4.35 -13.44
N ALA A 36 11.15 4.81 -12.52
CA ALA A 36 10.94 4.14 -11.23
C ALA A 36 10.30 2.76 -11.42
N ASP A 37 10.73 1.77 -10.64
CA ASP A 37 10.14 0.43 -10.70
C ASP A 37 8.81 0.38 -9.94
N PHE A 38 8.76 1.12 -8.83
CA PHE A 38 7.64 1.26 -7.92
C PHE A 38 7.17 2.71 -7.84
N VAL A 39 5.86 2.91 -7.75
CA VAL A 39 5.24 4.21 -7.48
C VAL A 39 4.23 4.01 -6.37
N PHE A 40 4.36 4.72 -5.25
CA PHE A 40 3.29 4.79 -4.28
C PHE A 40 2.56 6.13 -4.37
N LEU A 41 1.24 6.03 -4.44
CA LEU A 41 0.34 7.16 -4.37
C LEU A 41 0.01 7.41 -2.89
N ASP A 42 0.25 8.63 -2.43
CA ASP A 42 0.23 8.94 -1.00
C ASP A 42 -1.09 9.57 -0.55
N CYS A 43 -1.75 8.95 0.43
CA CYS A 43 -2.88 9.52 1.17
C CYS A 43 -2.45 10.17 2.50
N GLU A 44 -1.20 9.99 2.93
CA GLU A 44 -0.74 10.22 4.29
C GLU A 44 0.04 11.54 4.44
N ASP A 45 1.34 11.51 4.73
CA ASP A 45 2.08 12.68 5.19
C ASP A 45 2.26 13.78 4.12
N ALA A 46 2.21 13.46 2.82
CA ALA A 46 2.28 14.46 1.75
C ALA A 46 0.91 15.11 1.42
N VAL A 47 -0.15 14.73 2.14
CA VAL A 47 -1.51 15.24 1.94
C VAL A 47 -2.03 15.88 3.22
N VAL A 48 -2.37 17.17 3.14
CA VAL A 48 -2.97 17.90 4.27
C VAL A 48 -4.35 17.32 4.62
N PRO A 49 -4.79 17.37 5.90
CA PRO A 49 -6.02 16.72 6.34
C PRO A 49 -7.26 17.01 5.49
N ASP A 50 -7.47 18.28 5.14
CA ASP A 50 -8.64 18.72 4.37
C ASP A 50 -8.66 18.15 2.93
N ASP A 51 -7.50 17.78 2.40
CA ASP A 51 -7.37 17.24 1.04
C ASP A 51 -7.41 15.71 1.00
N LYS A 52 -7.42 15.00 2.14
CA LYS A 52 -7.33 13.53 2.17
C LYS A 52 -8.49 12.84 1.45
N GLU A 53 -9.69 13.36 1.58
CA GLU A 53 -10.85 12.82 0.86
C GLU A 53 -10.71 13.01 -0.66
N GLN A 54 -10.25 14.19 -1.10
CA GLN A 54 -10.06 14.46 -2.52
C GLN A 54 -8.87 13.67 -3.08
N ALA A 55 -7.78 13.54 -2.33
CA ALA A 55 -6.63 12.73 -2.70
C ALA A 55 -7.03 11.26 -2.93
N ARG A 56 -7.88 10.70 -2.07
CA ARG A 56 -8.41 9.34 -2.28
C ARG A 56 -9.19 9.20 -3.58
N LYS A 57 -10.06 10.17 -3.90
CA LYS A 57 -10.82 10.19 -5.17
C LYS A 57 -9.88 10.28 -6.37
N ASN A 58 -8.87 11.15 -6.30
CA ASN A 58 -7.87 11.30 -7.36
C ASN A 58 -7.09 9.99 -7.57
N ILE A 59 -6.70 9.31 -6.50
CA ILE A 59 -5.99 8.03 -6.55
C ILE A 59 -6.84 6.96 -7.22
N ILE A 60 -8.12 6.84 -6.84
CA ILE A 60 -9.06 5.89 -7.47
C ILE A 60 -9.19 6.17 -8.97
N GLU A 61 -9.34 7.43 -9.36
CA GLU A 61 -9.38 7.82 -10.77
C GLU A 61 -8.07 7.46 -11.47
N GLY A 62 -6.92 7.87 -10.92
CA GLY A 62 -5.60 7.62 -11.47
C GLY A 62 -5.26 6.13 -11.65
N LEU A 63 -5.64 5.28 -10.69
CA LEU A 63 -5.47 3.83 -10.80
C LEU A 63 -6.27 3.25 -11.97
N ASN A 64 -7.47 3.78 -12.23
CA ASN A 64 -8.37 3.27 -13.26
C ASN A 64 -8.12 3.86 -14.66
N THR A 65 -7.58 5.09 -14.75
CA THR A 65 -7.50 5.83 -16.02
C THR A 65 -6.09 5.98 -16.57
N ILE A 66 -5.05 5.86 -15.75
CA ILE A 66 -3.66 6.05 -16.18
C ILE A 66 -3.06 4.70 -16.58
N ASP A 67 -2.34 4.68 -17.70
CA ASP A 67 -1.48 3.57 -18.06
C ASP A 67 -0.19 3.61 -17.23
N TRP A 68 -0.18 2.82 -16.14
CA TRP A 68 0.97 2.64 -15.27
C TRP A 68 2.08 1.77 -15.87
N ASN A 69 1.93 1.34 -17.13
CA ASN A 69 2.82 0.40 -17.81
C ASN A 69 2.99 -0.89 -16.99
N ASN A 70 4.22 -1.41 -16.89
CA ASN A 70 4.56 -2.59 -16.08
C ASN A 70 5.13 -2.21 -14.69
N LYS A 71 4.79 -1.05 -14.16
CA LYS A 71 5.24 -0.62 -12.82
C LYS A 71 4.42 -1.33 -11.75
N THR A 72 5.01 -1.46 -10.56
CA THR A 72 4.21 -1.79 -9.39
C THR A 72 3.61 -0.51 -8.83
N VAL A 73 2.29 -0.49 -8.68
CA VAL A 73 1.55 0.67 -8.13
C VAL A 73 1.07 0.36 -6.73
N SER A 74 1.58 1.12 -5.77
CA SER A 74 1.23 1.03 -4.35
C SER A 74 0.37 2.22 -3.95
N VAL A 75 -0.37 2.08 -2.85
CA VAL A 75 -0.99 3.22 -2.17
C VAL A 75 -0.49 3.23 -0.73
N ARG A 76 0.08 4.36 -0.30
CA ARG A 76 0.33 4.61 1.11
C ARG A 76 -0.94 5.14 1.77
N ILE A 77 -1.59 4.28 2.54
CA ILE A 77 -2.80 4.63 3.29
C ILE A 77 -2.45 5.50 4.51
N ASN A 78 -3.45 6.11 5.14
CA ASN A 78 -3.22 6.79 6.41
C ASN A 78 -2.91 5.81 7.56
N GLY A 79 -2.30 6.33 8.64
CA GLY A 79 -2.01 5.56 9.84
C GLY A 79 -3.24 4.98 10.53
N LEU A 80 -3.07 3.80 11.15
CA LEU A 80 -4.14 3.06 11.84
C LEU A 80 -4.74 3.80 13.05
N ASP A 81 -4.03 4.81 13.56
CA ASP A 81 -4.46 5.71 14.62
C ASP A 81 -5.33 6.88 14.13
N THR A 82 -5.63 6.93 12.83
CA THR A 82 -6.43 7.99 12.21
C THR A 82 -7.79 7.49 11.73
N HIS A 83 -8.77 8.39 11.65
CA HIS A 83 -10.10 8.07 11.10
C HIS A 83 -10.12 7.99 9.56
N TYR A 84 -8.99 8.15 8.87
CA TYR A 84 -8.91 8.14 7.40
C TYR A 84 -8.63 6.74 6.85
N MET A 85 -7.78 5.97 7.55
CA MET A 85 -7.21 4.70 7.08
C MET A 85 -8.26 3.72 6.55
N TYR A 86 -9.33 3.48 7.32
CA TYR A 86 -10.35 2.50 6.93
C TYR A 86 -11.06 2.89 5.63
N ARG A 87 -11.25 4.19 5.38
CA ARG A 87 -11.83 4.68 4.11
C ARG A 87 -10.86 4.58 2.96
N ASP A 88 -9.57 4.80 3.21
CA ASP A 88 -8.55 4.62 2.19
C ASP A 88 -8.56 3.17 1.69
N VAL A 89 -8.55 2.19 2.61
CA VAL A 89 -8.59 0.76 2.23
C VAL A 89 -9.91 0.41 1.55
N VAL A 90 -11.06 0.74 2.14
CA VAL A 90 -12.38 0.37 1.61
C VAL A 90 -12.63 1.00 0.24
N ASP A 91 -12.56 2.34 0.15
CA ASP A 91 -12.98 3.04 -1.06
C ASP A 91 -12.04 2.69 -2.23
N ILE A 92 -10.73 2.55 -1.99
CA ILE A 92 -9.75 2.23 -3.05
C ILE A 92 -9.92 0.78 -3.54
N LEU A 93 -10.05 -0.20 -2.64
CA LEU A 93 -10.15 -1.60 -3.06
C LEU A 93 -11.48 -1.89 -3.76
N GLU A 94 -12.59 -1.32 -3.27
CA GLU A 94 -13.90 -1.51 -3.89
C GLU A 94 -14.01 -0.86 -5.28
N GLN A 95 -13.25 0.21 -5.55
CA GLN A 95 -13.38 0.99 -6.79
C GLN A 95 -12.21 0.83 -7.77
N ALA A 96 -11.04 0.39 -7.31
CA ALA A 96 -9.83 0.30 -8.12
C ALA A 96 -8.92 -0.90 -7.78
N GLY A 97 -9.40 -1.86 -6.97
CA GLY A 97 -8.57 -2.96 -6.45
C GLY A 97 -7.88 -3.82 -7.51
N ASP A 98 -8.50 -4.06 -8.67
CA ASP A 98 -7.88 -4.81 -9.78
C ASP A 98 -6.65 -4.10 -10.38
N ASN A 99 -6.56 -2.77 -10.22
CA ASN A 99 -5.49 -1.93 -10.74
C ASN A 99 -4.42 -1.56 -9.68
N LEU A 100 -4.57 -2.06 -8.45
CA LEU A 100 -3.61 -1.85 -7.36
C LEU A 100 -2.71 -3.09 -7.21
N ASP A 101 -1.43 -2.89 -6.87
CA ASP A 101 -0.51 -4.00 -6.57
C ASP A 101 -0.33 -4.23 -5.09
N THR A 102 -0.02 -3.15 -4.36
CA THR A 102 0.34 -3.22 -2.95
C THR A 102 -0.26 -2.07 -2.15
N ILE A 103 -0.31 -2.24 -0.84
CA ILE A 103 -0.63 -1.19 0.12
C ILE A 103 0.60 -1.00 1.01
N LEU A 104 1.08 0.24 1.09
CA LEU A 104 2.10 0.65 2.04
C LEU A 104 1.45 1.13 3.34
N ILE A 105 1.67 0.40 4.42
CA ILE A 105 1.14 0.68 5.75
C ILE A 105 2.17 1.56 6.49
N PRO A 106 1.84 2.84 6.81
CA PRO A 106 2.76 3.70 7.54
C PRO A 106 2.78 3.34 9.03
N LYS A 107 3.85 3.76 9.72
CA LYS A 107 3.95 3.79 11.20
C LYS A 107 3.65 2.45 11.89
N VAL A 108 3.89 1.32 11.23
CA VAL A 108 3.63 -0.02 11.78
C VAL A 108 4.41 -0.19 13.09
N GLY A 109 3.69 -0.48 14.18
CA GLY A 109 4.26 -0.65 15.51
C GLY A 109 4.28 -2.11 15.96
N THR A 110 3.33 -2.91 15.51
CA THR A 110 3.15 -4.32 15.92
C THR A 110 2.69 -5.19 14.76
N ASP A 111 2.79 -6.51 14.92
CA ASP A 111 2.25 -7.50 13.99
C ASP A 111 0.71 -7.43 13.88
N ALA A 112 0.03 -7.01 14.96
CA ALA A 112 -1.41 -6.80 14.97
C ALA A 112 -1.87 -5.67 14.02
N ASP A 113 -1.03 -4.65 13.80
CA ASP A 113 -1.32 -3.57 12.86
C ASP A 113 -1.43 -4.11 11.43
N VAL A 114 -0.47 -4.96 11.04
CA VAL A 114 -0.46 -5.61 9.73
C VAL A 114 -1.64 -6.59 9.59
N TYR A 115 -1.92 -7.36 10.63
CA TYR A 115 -3.07 -8.27 10.65
C TYR A 115 -4.40 -7.54 10.44
N ALA A 116 -4.58 -6.37 11.05
CA ALA A 116 -5.80 -5.57 10.90
C ALA A 116 -6.03 -5.14 9.44
N VAL A 117 -4.97 -4.72 8.75
CA VAL A 117 -5.03 -4.36 7.32
C VAL A 117 -5.26 -5.61 6.45
N ASP A 118 -4.53 -6.70 6.68
CA ASP A 118 -4.69 -7.96 5.94
C ASP A 118 -6.13 -8.50 6.03
N MET A 119 -6.71 -8.49 7.24
CA MET A 119 -8.10 -8.91 7.46
C MET A 119 -9.07 -8.08 6.60
N LEU A 120 -8.94 -6.75 6.61
CA LEU A 120 -9.83 -5.86 5.86
C LEU A 120 -9.67 -6.04 4.35
N VAL A 121 -8.42 -6.08 3.86
CA VAL A 121 -8.09 -6.34 2.45
C VAL A 121 -8.67 -7.67 1.99
N THR A 122 -8.48 -8.73 2.76
CA THR A 122 -8.98 -10.08 2.44
C THR A 122 -10.51 -10.12 2.34
N GLN A 123 -11.22 -9.42 3.22
CA GLN A 123 -12.69 -9.36 3.18
C GLN A 123 -13.18 -8.63 1.92
N ILE A 124 -12.54 -7.51 1.55
CA ILE A 124 -12.92 -6.74 0.37
C ILE A 124 -12.59 -7.50 -0.92
N GLU A 125 -11.40 -8.11 -1.01
CA GLU A 125 -11.02 -8.96 -2.15
C GLU A 125 -12.05 -10.06 -2.40
N ALA A 126 -12.49 -10.75 -1.33
CA ALA A 126 -13.49 -11.80 -1.42
C ALA A 126 -14.88 -11.26 -1.81
N ALA A 127 -15.29 -10.10 -1.27
CA ALA A 127 -16.59 -9.48 -1.55
C ALA A 127 -16.68 -8.97 -3.00
N MET A 128 -15.60 -8.38 -3.49
CA MET A 128 -15.51 -7.80 -4.84
C MET A 128 -15.11 -8.83 -5.91
N GLY A 129 -14.62 -10.01 -5.50
CA GLY A 129 -14.12 -11.02 -6.42
C GLY A 129 -12.85 -10.61 -7.14
N LEU A 130 -11.96 -9.86 -6.46
CA LEU A 130 -10.70 -9.39 -7.03
C LEU A 130 -9.84 -10.60 -7.43
N LYS A 131 -9.31 -10.57 -8.65
CA LYS A 131 -8.54 -11.70 -9.20
C LYS A 131 -7.09 -11.69 -8.74
N LYS A 132 -6.59 -10.50 -8.45
CA LYS A 132 -5.21 -10.24 -8.06
C LYS A 132 -5.18 -10.07 -6.54
N LYS A 133 -4.27 -10.80 -5.90
CA LYS A 133 -4.00 -10.65 -4.47
C LYS A 133 -3.14 -9.41 -4.26
N ILE A 134 -3.59 -8.50 -3.41
CA ILE A 134 -2.87 -7.28 -3.04
C ILE A 134 -1.78 -7.63 -2.02
N GLY A 135 -0.55 -7.18 -2.30
CA GLY A 135 0.59 -7.28 -1.39
C GLY A 135 0.59 -6.18 -0.34
N LEU A 136 1.35 -6.38 0.74
CA LEU A 136 1.51 -5.40 1.81
C LEU A 136 2.99 -5.00 1.93
N GLU A 137 3.22 -3.73 2.22
CA GLU A 137 4.53 -3.17 2.53
C GLU A 137 4.42 -2.44 3.88
N CYS A 138 5.43 -2.55 4.74
CA CYS A 138 5.41 -1.93 6.06
C CYS A 138 6.48 -0.85 6.21
N LEU A 139 6.08 0.36 6.60
CA LEU A 139 7.02 1.42 6.92
C LEU A 139 7.44 1.33 8.40
N ILE A 140 8.68 0.93 8.63
CA ILE A 140 9.30 0.94 9.96
C ILE A 140 9.94 2.32 10.22
N GLU A 141 9.14 3.24 10.76
CA GLU A 141 9.53 4.64 11.00
C GLU A 141 9.36 5.11 12.44
N THR A 142 8.98 4.22 13.35
CA THR A 142 8.85 4.52 14.77
C THR A 142 9.77 3.66 15.62
N ALA A 143 10.11 4.13 16.82
CA ALA A 143 10.90 3.34 17.77
C ALA A 143 10.19 2.03 18.14
N LEU A 144 8.85 2.04 18.20
CA LEU A 144 8.05 0.84 18.47
C LEU A 144 8.15 -0.17 17.33
N GLY A 145 8.00 0.28 16.08
CA GLY A 145 8.19 -0.57 14.90
C GLY A 145 9.59 -1.18 14.85
N GLY A 146 10.63 -0.37 15.13
CA GLY A 146 12.01 -0.86 15.22
C GLY A 146 12.20 -1.91 16.32
N ALA A 147 11.58 -1.73 17.48
CA ALA A 147 11.64 -2.69 18.58
C ALA A 147 10.94 -4.03 18.28
N ASN A 148 9.92 -4.00 17.41
CA ASN A 148 9.08 -5.15 17.07
C ASN A 148 9.33 -5.71 15.65
N VAL A 149 10.37 -5.25 14.94
CA VAL A 149 10.58 -5.56 13.51
C VAL A 149 10.56 -7.06 13.18
N MET A 150 11.04 -7.91 14.10
CA MET A 150 11.09 -9.36 13.88
C MET A 150 9.70 -10.02 13.90
N SER A 151 8.75 -9.51 14.71
CA SER A 151 7.37 -10.00 14.69
C SER A 151 6.61 -9.43 13.50
N ILE A 152 6.83 -8.15 13.19
CA ILE A 152 6.23 -7.47 12.03
C ILE A 152 6.61 -8.21 10.73
N ALA A 153 7.88 -8.57 10.55
CA ALA A 153 8.36 -9.29 9.37
C ALA A 153 7.74 -10.69 9.15
N GLN A 154 7.00 -11.24 10.12
CA GLN A 154 6.33 -12.55 10.04
C GLN A 154 4.80 -12.45 10.14
N SER A 155 4.25 -11.22 10.09
CA SER A 155 2.87 -10.93 10.48
C SER A 155 1.81 -11.30 9.43
N SER A 156 2.18 -11.36 8.14
CA SER A 156 1.24 -11.66 7.06
C SER A 156 1.92 -12.38 5.88
N PRO A 157 1.24 -13.35 5.23
CA PRO A 157 1.70 -13.92 3.96
C PRO A 157 1.58 -12.96 2.76
N ARG A 158 1.01 -11.76 2.96
CA ARG A 158 1.00 -10.68 1.95
C ARG A 158 2.22 -9.77 2.05
N LEU A 159 2.99 -9.85 3.14
CA LEU A 159 4.08 -8.92 3.38
C LEU A 159 5.21 -9.20 2.39
N GLU A 160 5.52 -8.21 1.56
CA GLU A 160 6.52 -8.29 0.49
C GLU A 160 7.75 -7.40 0.78
N ALA A 161 7.57 -6.28 1.48
CA ALA A 161 8.62 -5.32 1.84
C ALA A 161 8.43 -4.70 3.23
#